data_AF-A0A959IDT6-F1
#
_entry.id   AF-A0A959IDT6-F1
#
_cell.length_a   1.000
_cell.length_b   1.000
_cell.length_c   1.000
_cell.angle_alpha   90.00
_cell.angle_beta   90.00
_cell.angle_gamma   90.00
#
_symmetry.space_group_name_H-M   'P 1'
#
loop_
_entity.id
_entity.type
_entity.pdbx_description
1 polymer ?
#
loop_
_entity_poly.entity_id
_entity_poly.type
_entity_poly.pdbx_seq_one_letter_code
_entity_poly.pdbx_strand_id
1 'polypeptide(L)'
;MQRAEWASATAAAALFALPFAVSSGTGGHLQVVPFESTGNSVLVSEQHDDVAGDPQVRNVATRLSALMTSYGLTKTQLASVLSVSRPTLDGWLNQSVETIRQSNQERLDAIEQALLSFVPMRDASYLGAYLQRKLENDSAKLLAALSAEVLDDQMLEQAFAPIAGALDGMRRSQGLDKLLGENKAPFI
;
A
#
# COMPACT_ATOMS: atom_id res chain seq x y z
N MET A 1 -12.89 13.14 58.11
CA MET A 1 -14.07 13.87 57.59
C MET A 1 -14.81 12.92 56.65
N GLN A 2 -16.14 12.86 56.73
CA GLN A 2 -16.99 11.91 55.97
C GLN A 2 -17.91 12.65 54.98
N ARG A 3 -18.51 11.88 54.07
CA ARG A 3 -19.61 12.23 53.14
C ARG A 3 -19.15 13.05 51.90
N ALA A 4 -19.79 12.93 50.74
CA ALA A 4 -21.11 12.34 50.48
C ALA A 4 -21.16 11.38 49.27
N GLU A 5 -22.01 10.36 49.41
CA GLU A 5 -22.57 9.58 48.31
C GLU A 5 -23.62 10.43 47.55
N TRP A 6 -23.72 10.28 46.23
CA TRP A 6 -24.98 10.46 45.51
C TRP A 6 -25.07 9.40 44.40
N ALA A 7 -26.18 8.66 44.38
CA ALA A 7 -26.51 7.65 43.38
C ALA A 7 -27.87 7.95 42.75
N SER A 8 -28.03 7.65 41.47
CA SER A 8 -29.29 7.44 40.72
C SER A 8 -28.89 6.91 39.33
N ALA A 9 -29.15 5.68 38.86
CA ALA A 9 -30.31 4.78 38.87
C ALA A 9 -31.29 4.97 37.70
N THR A 10 -31.57 3.86 36.99
CA THR A 10 -32.61 3.62 35.95
C THR A 10 -32.53 4.45 34.65
N ALA A 11 -32.88 3.96 33.45
CA ALA A 11 -33.26 2.64 32.93
C ALA A 11 -32.84 2.57 31.41
N ALA A 12 -33.09 1.56 30.57
CA ALA A 12 -33.95 0.36 30.64
C ALA A 12 -33.40 -0.82 29.77
N ALA A 13 -34.27 -1.77 29.41
CA ALA A 13 -34.04 -2.99 28.64
C ALA A 13 -34.71 -2.96 27.25
N ALA A 14 -34.16 -3.71 26.27
CA ALA A 14 -34.87 -4.14 25.07
C ALA A 14 -34.37 -5.52 24.60
N LEU A 15 -35.15 -6.56 24.94
CA LEU A 15 -35.01 -7.93 24.43
C LEU A 15 -35.80 -8.06 23.12
N PHE A 16 -35.14 -8.41 22.02
CA PHE A 16 -35.77 -9.06 20.85
C PHE A 16 -34.75 -10.09 20.31
N ALA A 17 -34.90 -11.39 20.61
CA ALA A 17 -35.86 -12.33 20.04
C ALA A 17 -35.47 -12.76 18.61
N LEU A 18 -34.77 -13.91 18.53
CA LEU A 18 -34.52 -14.66 17.30
C LEU A 18 -35.82 -15.25 16.75
N PRO A 19 -35.93 -15.41 15.42
CA PRO A 19 -36.61 -16.54 14.81
C PRO A 19 -35.60 -17.54 14.21
N PHE A 20 -35.70 -18.80 14.62
CA PHE A 20 -35.13 -19.92 13.86
C PHE A 20 -35.97 -20.20 12.61
N ALA A 21 -35.32 -20.49 11.49
CA ALA A 21 -35.90 -21.20 10.34
C ALA A 21 -34.81 -22.14 9.80
N VAL A 22 -34.84 -23.42 10.19
CA VAL A 22 -35.48 -24.53 9.45
C VAL A 22 -34.74 -24.88 8.15
N SER A 23 -34.06 -26.02 8.19
CA SER A 23 -33.50 -26.72 7.03
C SER A 23 -34.61 -27.15 6.06
N SER A 24 -34.39 -26.94 4.76
CA SER A 24 -35.03 -27.74 3.72
C SER A 24 -33.99 -28.06 2.63
N GLY A 25 -33.64 -29.33 2.54
CA GLY A 25 -32.81 -29.87 1.45
C GLY A 25 -33.69 -30.57 0.42
N THR A 26 -33.85 -29.95 -0.74
CA THR A 26 -34.26 -30.54 -2.02
C THR A 26 -33.77 -29.56 -3.08
N GLY A 27 -33.01 -29.98 -4.09
CA GLY A 27 -33.51 -30.82 -5.17
C GLY A 27 -33.81 -29.88 -6.34
N GLY A 28 -32.97 -29.91 -7.37
CA GLY A 28 -32.90 -28.81 -8.34
C GLY A 28 -34.21 -28.54 -9.08
N HIS A 29 -34.55 -27.27 -9.22
CA HIS A 29 -35.58 -26.82 -10.15
C HIS A 29 -35.09 -25.57 -10.88
N LEU A 30 -34.86 -25.71 -12.19
CA LEU A 30 -34.75 -24.55 -13.07
C LEU A 30 -36.12 -23.86 -13.11
N GLN A 31 -36.17 -22.58 -12.78
CA GLN A 31 -37.30 -21.71 -13.13
C GLN A 31 -36.84 -20.75 -14.23
N VAL A 32 -37.27 -21.05 -15.44
CA VAL A 32 -37.21 -20.12 -16.56
C VAL A 32 -38.31 -19.08 -16.34
N VAL A 33 -37.94 -17.88 -15.91
CA VAL A 33 -38.85 -16.72 -15.93
C VAL A 33 -38.79 -16.08 -17.32
N PRO A 34 -39.93 -15.84 -17.98
CA PRO A 34 -39.95 -15.21 -19.30
C PRO A 34 -39.57 -13.72 -19.22
N PHE A 35 -38.92 -13.28 -20.28
CA PHE A 35 -38.47 -11.92 -20.52
C PHE A 35 -39.64 -10.93 -20.64
N GLU A 36 -39.58 -9.82 -19.89
CA GLU A 36 -40.26 -8.57 -20.26
C GLU A 36 -39.24 -7.42 -20.31
N SER A 37 -39.40 -6.59 -21.33
CA SER A 37 -38.44 -5.56 -21.72
C SER A 37 -38.58 -4.29 -20.89
N THR A 38 -37.66 -4.04 -19.97
CA THR A 38 -37.30 -2.67 -19.55
C THR A 38 -35.80 -2.60 -19.31
N GLY A 39 -35.12 -1.70 -20.03
CA GLY A 39 -33.67 -1.70 -20.15
C GLY A 39 -32.94 -1.23 -18.90
N ASN A 40 -32.61 -2.16 -17.99
CA ASN A 40 -31.51 -1.98 -17.05
C ASN A 40 -30.80 -3.31 -16.80
N SER A 41 -29.73 -3.56 -17.56
CA SER A 41 -28.89 -4.76 -17.44
C SER A 41 -28.07 -4.72 -16.16
N VAL A 42 -28.67 -5.07 -15.03
CA VAL A 42 -27.91 -5.37 -13.81
C VAL A 42 -27.16 -6.67 -14.06
N LEU A 43 -25.89 -6.54 -14.46
CA LEU A 43 -24.94 -7.63 -14.47
C LEU A 43 -24.70 -8.06 -13.03
N VAL A 44 -25.47 -9.04 -12.57
CA VAL A 44 -25.09 -9.86 -11.42
C VAL A 44 -23.85 -10.64 -11.84
N SER A 45 -22.68 -10.06 -11.57
CA SER A 45 -21.44 -10.82 -11.66
C SER A 45 -21.52 -11.93 -10.64
N GLU A 46 -21.40 -13.18 -11.09
CA GLU A 46 -21.16 -14.32 -10.22
C GLU A 46 -19.91 -14.03 -9.39
N GLN A 47 -20.13 -13.68 -8.13
CA GLN A 47 -19.05 -13.47 -7.17
C GLN A 47 -18.49 -14.85 -6.85
N HIS A 48 -17.46 -15.25 -7.61
CA HIS A 48 -16.62 -16.39 -7.27
C HIS A 48 -16.13 -16.19 -5.82
N ASP A 49 -16.41 -17.17 -4.95
CA ASP A 49 -15.80 -17.32 -3.63
C ASP A 49 -14.31 -17.72 -3.79
N ASP A 50 -13.54 -16.84 -4.43
CA ASP A 50 -12.11 -16.72 -4.19
C ASP A 50 -11.97 -16.14 -2.78
N VAL A 51 -11.26 -16.82 -1.88
CA VAL A 51 -11.17 -16.49 -0.45
C VAL A 51 -10.84 -15.00 -0.29
N ALA A 52 -11.86 -14.22 0.05
CA ALA A 52 -11.82 -12.77 -0.09
C ALA A 52 -11.02 -12.15 1.07
N GLY A 53 -9.70 -12.25 0.97
CA GLY A 53 -8.76 -11.53 1.83
C GLY A 53 -9.13 -10.04 1.86
N ASP A 54 -9.05 -9.46 3.05
CA ASP A 54 -9.58 -8.16 3.38
C ASP A 54 -9.24 -7.09 2.30
N PRO A 55 -10.22 -6.29 1.84
CA PRO A 55 -10.03 -5.39 0.70
C PRO A 55 -9.01 -4.28 0.99
N GLN A 56 -8.85 -3.89 2.26
CA GLN A 56 -7.83 -2.94 2.71
C GLN A 56 -6.43 -3.57 2.66
N VAL A 57 -6.29 -4.83 3.09
CA VAL A 57 -5.04 -5.60 2.97
C VAL A 57 -4.63 -5.74 1.50
N ARG A 58 -5.58 -6.08 0.62
CA ARG A 58 -5.35 -6.16 -0.83
C ARG A 58 -4.93 -4.82 -1.43
N ASN A 59 -5.59 -3.72 -1.05
CA ASN A 59 -5.22 -2.37 -1.49
C ASN A 59 -3.79 -2.01 -1.10
N VAL A 60 -3.41 -2.25 0.16
CA VAL A 60 -2.04 -2.02 0.65
C VAL A 60 -1.03 -2.89 -0.11
N ALA A 61 -1.32 -4.17 -0.36
CA ALA A 61 -0.44 -5.03 -1.16
C ALA A 61 -0.17 -4.48 -2.57
N THR A 62 -1.21 -3.97 -3.25
CA THR A 62 -1.08 -3.31 -4.55
C THR A 62 -0.24 -2.03 -4.46
N ARG A 63 -0.49 -1.18 -3.46
CA ARG A 63 0.25 0.08 -3.23
C ARG A 63 1.73 -0.14 -2.96
N LEU A 64 2.07 -1.06 -2.06
CA LEU A 64 3.45 -1.45 -1.78
C LEU A 64 4.16 -1.99 -3.04
N SER A 65 3.47 -2.79 -3.85
CA SER A 65 4.01 -3.32 -5.11
C SER A 65 4.25 -2.21 -6.14
N ALA A 66 3.35 -1.22 -6.21
CA ALA A 66 3.52 -0.02 -7.03
C ALA A 66 4.72 0.81 -6.57
N LEU A 67 4.86 1.06 -5.26
CA LEU A 67 6.04 1.75 -4.70
C LEU A 67 7.36 1.04 -5.04
N MET A 68 7.42 -0.28 -4.85
CA MET A 68 8.60 -1.07 -5.20
C MET A 68 8.97 -0.97 -6.68
N THR A 69 7.96 -1.00 -7.57
CA THR A 69 8.16 -0.98 -9.02
C THR A 69 8.51 0.42 -9.53
N SER A 70 7.75 1.44 -9.14
CA SER A 70 7.89 2.82 -9.61
C SER A 70 9.17 3.48 -9.10
N TYR A 71 9.56 3.21 -7.85
CA TYR A 71 10.74 3.82 -7.22
C TYR A 71 11.96 2.86 -7.12
N GLY A 72 11.86 1.66 -7.68
CA GLY A 72 12.92 0.64 -7.63
C GLY A 72 13.25 0.13 -6.22
N LEU A 73 12.36 0.33 -5.24
CA LEU A 73 12.62 0.03 -3.83
C LEU A 73 12.63 -1.48 -3.57
N THR A 74 13.66 -1.95 -2.86
CA THR A 74 13.69 -3.32 -2.33
C THR A 74 12.77 -3.48 -1.13
N LYS A 75 12.30 -4.70 -0.84
CA LYS A 75 11.53 -5.03 0.37
C LYS A 75 12.21 -4.52 1.65
N THR A 76 13.54 -4.61 1.75
CA THR A 76 14.30 -4.14 2.91
C THR A 76 14.25 -2.62 3.06
N GLN A 77 14.36 -1.87 1.97
CA GLN A 77 14.23 -0.40 2.00
C GLN A 77 12.81 0.01 2.34
N LEU A 78 11.80 -0.60 1.71
CA LEU A 78 10.40 -0.25 1.96
C LEU A 78 9.97 -0.58 3.40
N ALA A 79 10.41 -1.71 3.96
CA ALA A 79 10.20 -2.02 5.38
C ALA A 79 10.84 -0.97 6.31
N SER A 80 12.06 -0.50 5.98
CA SER A 80 12.76 0.54 6.75
C SER A 80 12.08 1.92 6.67
N VAL A 81 11.54 2.28 5.50
CA VAL A 81 10.85 3.56 5.23
C VAL A 81 9.47 3.61 5.90
N LEU A 82 8.77 2.48 5.93
CA LEU A 82 7.50 2.32 6.64
C LEU A 82 7.68 2.02 8.14
N SER A 83 8.91 1.93 8.63
CA SER A 83 9.26 1.61 10.03
C SER A 83 8.61 0.31 10.56
N VAL A 84 8.55 -0.72 9.69
CA VAL A 84 8.00 -2.04 10.04
C VAL A 84 9.03 -3.16 9.85
N SER A 85 8.77 -4.29 10.51
CA SER A 85 9.59 -5.49 10.31
C SER A 85 9.41 -6.06 8.90
N ARG A 86 10.46 -6.69 8.34
CA ARG A 86 10.36 -7.39 7.05
C ARG A 86 9.25 -8.47 7.05
N PRO A 87 9.10 -9.34 8.07
CA PRO A 87 7.96 -10.25 8.17
C PRO A 87 6.59 -9.57 8.11
N THR A 88 6.45 -8.38 8.71
CA THR A 88 5.22 -7.57 8.65
C THR A 88 4.94 -7.14 7.21
N LEU A 89 5.94 -6.59 6.51
CA LEU A 89 5.82 -6.19 5.10
C LEU A 89 5.50 -7.39 4.19
N ASP A 90 6.19 -8.52 4.39
CA ASP A 90 5.96 -9.74 3.63
C ASP A 90 4.53 -10.29 3.86
N GLY A 91 4.00 -10.21 5.09
CA GLY A 91 2.62 -10.56 5.39
C GLY A 91 1.58 -9.67 4.69
N TRP A 92 1.87 -8.38 4.53
CA TRP A 92 1.01 -7.45 3.78
C TRP A 92 1.06 -7.74 2.27
N LEU A 93 2.25 -7.88 1.71
CA LEU A 93 2.45 -8.18 0.27
C LEU A 93 1.81 -9.51 -0.13
N ASN A 94 1.89 -10.53 0.72
CA ASN A 94 1.32 -11.85 0.48
C ASN A 94 -0.17 -11.96 0.88
N GLN A 95 -0.79 -10.86 1.34
CA GLN A 95 -2.18 -10.86 1.86
C GLN A 95 -2.44 -11.90 2.96
N SER A 96 -1.41 -12.24 3.75
CA SER A 96 -1.46 -13.27 4.80
C SER A 96 -1.74 -12.69 6.20
N VAL A 97 -2.26 -11.47 6.27
CA VAL A 97 -2.75 -10.82 7.49
C VAL A 97 -4.23 -10.50 7.32
N GLU A 98 -5.00 -10.55 8.41
CA GLU A 98 -6.42 -10.23 8.38
C GLU A 98 -6.68 -8.73 8.34
N THR A 99 -5.84 -7.92 9.01
CA THR A 99 -6.03 -6.47 9.14
C THR A 99 -4.72 -5.69 9.13
N ILE A 100 -4.78 -4.41 8.77
CA ILE A 100 -3.65 -3.46 8.85
C ILE A 100 -4.07 -2.27 9.72
N ARG A 101 -3.24 -1.94 10.71
CA ARG A 101 -3.46 -0.82 11.64
C ARG A 101 -3.53 0.51 10.88
N GLN A 102 -4.43 1.40 11.31
CA GLN A 102 -4.61 2.72 10.72
C GLN A 102 -3.30 3.52 10.63
N SER A 103 -2.49 3.55 11.70
CA SER A 103 -1.19 4.24 11.71
C SER A 103 -0.22 3.80 10.61
N ASN A 104 -0.33 2.54 10.14
CA ASN A 104 0.51 2.02 9.07
C ASN A 104 -0.01 2.44 7.69
N GLN A 105 -1.32 2.65 7.55
CA GLN A 105 -1.93 3.22 6.35
C GLN A 105 -1.57 4.70 6.24
N GLU A 106 -1.75 5.47 7.31
CA GLU A 106 -1.35 6.89 7.40
C GLU A 106 0.14 7.07 7.09
N ARG A 107 1.00 6.15 7.57
CA ARG A 107 2.42 6.13 7.23
C ARG A 107 2.67 5.85 5.73
N LEU A 108 1.94 4.91 5.14
CA LEU A 108 2.04 4.61 3.71
C LEU A 108 1.57 5.79 2.85
N ASP A 109 0.45 6.43 3.21
CA ASP A 109 -0.09 7.62 2.56
C ASP A 109 0.95 8.75 2.56
N ALA A 110 1.54 9.05 3.72
CA ALA A 110 2.52 10.12 3.87
C ALA A 110 3.83 9.83 3.11
N ILE A 111 4.27 8.58 3.05
CA ILE A 111 5.43 8.17 2.22
C ILE A 111 5.14 8.27 0.73
N GLU A 112 3.97 7.85 0.27
CA GLU A 112 3.58 8.02 -1.14
C GLU A 112 3.52 9.49 -1.52
N GLN A 113 2.92 10.34 -0.67
CA GLN A 113 2.85 11.78 -0.90
C GLN A 113 4.22 12.45 -0.92
N ALA A 114 5.12 12.10 0.02
CA ALA A 114 6.49 12.60 0.04
C ALA A 114 7.25 12.23 -1.25
N LEU A 115 7.18 10.95 -1.65
CA LEU A 115 7.85 10.49 -2.86
C LEU A 115 7.30 11.17 -4.13
N LEU A 116 5.97 11.32 -4.25
CA LEU A 116 5.34 12.02 -5.37
C LEU A 116 5.69 13.52 -5.42
N SER A 117 5.91 14.15 -4.26
CA SER A 117 6.21 15.59 -4.17
C SER A 117 7.67 15.91 -4.50
N PHE A 118 8.61 15.08 -4.03
CA PHE A 118 10.05 15.37 -4.12
C PHE A 118 10.80 14.61 -5.21
N VAL A 119 10.23 13.52 -5.77
CA VAL A 119 10.89 12.69 -6.79
C VAL A 119 10.18 12.82 -8.13
N PRO A 120 10.79 13.49 -9.13
CA PRO A 120 10.21 13.57 -10.47
C PRO A 120 9.98 12.18 -11.07
N MET A 121 8.80 11.92 -11.61
CA MET A 121 8.40 10.58 -12.11
C MET A 121 9.39 9.96 -13.13
N ARG A 122 10.07 10.79 -13.94
CA ARG A 122 11.11 10.37 -14.90
C ARG A 122 12.39 9.82 -14.24
N ASP A 123 12.63 10.20 -12.99
CA ASP A 123 13.83 9.90 -12.19
C ASP A 123 13.49 8.91 -11.04
N ALA A 124 12.21 8.53 -10.88
CA ALA A 124 11.70 7.73 -9.76
C ALA A 124 12.37 6.35 -9.61
N SER A 125 12.50 5.59 -10.70
CA SER A 125 13.02 4.21 -10.68
C SER A 125 14.48 4.10 -10.23
N TYR A 126 15.22 5.21 -10.22
CA TYR A 126 16.61 5.29 -9.77
C TYR A 126 16.74 5.42 -8.25
N LEU A 127 15.67 5.79 -7.54
CA LEU A 127 15.70 6.06 -6.09
C LEU A 127 16.16 4.83 -5.29
N GLY A 128 15.61 3.65 -5.56
CA GLY A 128 15.99 2.42 -4.85
C GLY A 128 17.45 2.02 -5.07
N ALA A 129 18.00 2.27 -6.26
CA ALA A 129 19.41 2.06 -6.55
C ALA A 129 20.31 3.11 -5.89
N TYR A 130 19.86 4.37 -5.79
CA TYR A 130 20.54 5.43 -5.04
C TYR A 130 20.58 5.11 -3.53
N LEU A 131 19.45 4.73 -2.94
CA LEU A 131 19.32 4.31 -1.54
C LEU A 131 20.09 3.01 -1.20
N GLN A 132 20.62 2.28 -2.17
CA GLN A 132 21.53 1.15 -1.92
C GLN A 132 22.99 1.58 -1.71
N ARG A 133 23.36 2.81 -2.11
CA ARG A 133 24.72 3.34 -2.04
C ARG A 133 25.10 3.80 -0.63
N LYS A 134 25.10 2.89 0.34
CA LYS A 134 25.34 3.15 1.79
C LYS A 134 26.62 3.92 2.16
N LEU A 135 27.54 4.12 1.21
CA LEU A 135 28.75 4.93 1.38
C LEU A 135 28.53 6.42 1.07
N GLU A 136 27.45 6.77 0.36
CA GLU A 136 27.07 8.15 0.07
C GLU A 136 26.28 8.73 1.25
N ASN A 137 26.85 9.74 1.91
CA ASN A 137 26.29 10.38 3.11
C ASN A 137 24.83 10.85 2.89
N ASP A 138 24.54 11.39 1.71
CA ASP A 138 23.21 11.93 1.39
C ASP A 138 22.16 10.82 1.15
N SER A 139 22.56 9.64 0.67
CA SER A 139 21.66 8.48 0.59
C SER A 139 21.27 7.97 1.99
N ALA A 140 22.20 8.02 2.95
CA ALA A 140 21.95 7.64 4.34
C ALA A 140 21.06 8.67 5.05
N LYS A 141 21.28 9.98 4.83
CA LYS A 141 20.40 11.05 5.32
C LYS A 141 18.98 10.90 4.76
N LEU A 142 18.85 10.62 3.47
CA LEU A 142 17.55 10.43 2.82
C LEU A 142 16.81 9.22 3.38
N LEU A 143 17.50 8.07 3.52
CA LEU A 143 16.89 6.89 4.13
C LEU A 143 16.47 7.17 5.58
N ALA A 144 17.30 7.88 6.35
CA ALA A 144 16.98 8.29 7.71
C ALA A 144 15.73 9.19 7.76
N ALA A 145 15.68 10.24 6.94
CA ALA A 145 14.53 11.15 6.83
C ALA A 145 13.24 10.43 6.44
N LEU A 146 13.29 9.54 5.44
CA LEU A 146 12.16 8.70 5.03
C LEU A 146 11.77 7.61 6.05
N SER A 147 12.65 7.25 6.98
CA SER A 147 12.37 6.31 8.08
C SER A 147 11.98 6.99 9.41
N ALA A 148 12.14 8.31 9.51
CA ALA A 148 11.84 9.07 10.73
C ALA A 148 10.36 8.95 11.09
N GLU A 149 10.04 8.75 12.37
CA GLU A 149 8.67 8.52 12.86
C GLU A 149 7.69 9.60 12.38
N VAL A 150 8.11 10.86 12.43
CA VAL A 150 7.41 12.00 11.83
C VAL A 150 8.12 12.39 10.54
N LEU A 151 7.35 12.53 9.46
CA LEU A 151 7.82 13.10 8.19
C LEU A 151 7.62 14.62 8.27
N ASP A 152 8.73 15.34 8.28
CA ASP A 152 8.76 16.80 8.26
C ASP A 152 9.17 17.28 6.87
N ASP A 153 8.36 18.12 6.24
CA ASP A 153 8.57 18.58 4.86
C ASP A 153 9.90 19.33 4.69
N GLN A 154 10.33 20.09 5.70
CA GLN A 154 11.59 20.84 5.67
C GLN A 154 12.81 19.91 5.76
N MET A 155 12.74 18.85 6.58
CA MET A 155 13.74 17.78 6.65
C MET A 155 13.78 16.97 5.35
N LEU A 156 12.63 16.66 4.76
CA LEU A 156 12.54 15.96 3.48
C LEU A 156 13.12 16.82 2.36
N GLU A 157 12.77 18.10 2.26
CA GLU A 157 13.33 19.02 1.27
C GLU A 157 14.87 19.09 1.36
N GLN A 158 15.43 19.21 2.58
CA GLN A 158 16.87 19.19 2.80
C GLN A 158 17.52 17.84 2.41
N ALA A 159 16.81 16.73 2.59
CA ALA A 159 17.30 15.40 2.22
C ALA A 159 17.19 15.12 0.72
N PHE A 160 16.19 15.67 0.02
CA PHE A 160 15.97 15.49 -1.42
C PHE A 160 16.74 16.50 -2.29
N ALA A 161 16.97 17.73 -1.82
CA ALA A 161 17.70 18.76 -2.55
C ALA A 161 19.06 18.31 -3.15
N PRO A 162 19.96 17.62 -2.41
CA PRO A 162 21.25 17.18 -2.97
C PRO A 162 21.13 16.01 -3.96
N ILE A 163 20.07 15.19 -3.88
CA ILE A 163 19.98 13.93 -4.63
C ILE A 163 19.43 14.11 -6.05
N ALA A 164 18.68 15.20 -6.30
CA ALA A 164 18.00 15.40 -7.59
C ALA A 164 18.98 15.35 -8.79
N GLY A 165 20.17 15.94 -8.62
CA GLY A 165 21.25 15.85 -9.62
C GLY A 165 21.88 14.46 -9.74
N ALA A 166 21.93 13.68 -8.64
CA ALA A 166 22.44 12.31 -8.65
C ALA A 166 21.49 11.36 -9.39
N LEU A 167 20.16 11.48 -9.17
CA LEU A 167 19.15 10.67 -9.86
C LEU A 167 19.14 10.97 -11.37
N ASP A 168 19.15 12.25 -11.76
CA ASP A 168 19.24 12.63 -13.18
C ASP A 168 20.57 12.16 -13.81
N GLY A 169 21.68 12.19 -13.06
CA GLY A 169 22.96 11.62 -13.47
C GLY A 169 22.89 10.12 -13.74
N MET A 170 22.25 9.35 -12.85
CA MET A 170 22.03 7.90 -13.02
C MET A 170 21.12 7.57 -14.21
N ARG A 171 20.09 8.40 -14.46
CA ARG A 171 19.24 8.29 -15.65
C ARG A 171 20.01 8.52 -16.94
N ARG A 172 20.85 9.56 -16.98
CA ARG A 172 21.71 9.87 -18.14
C ARG A 172 22.74 8.76 -18.40
N SER A 173 23.36 8.19 -17.37
CA SER A 173 24.34 7.12 -17.55
C SER A 173 23.70 5.85 -18.14
N GLN A 174 22.56 5.39 -17.60
CA GLN A 174 21.86 4.24 -18.17
C GLN A 174 21.35 4.48 -19.60
N GLY A 175 20.92 5.70 -19.92
CA GLY A 175 20.58 6.08 -21.29
C GLY A 175 21.77 5.96 -22.24
N LEU A 176 22.97 6.38 -21.80
CA LEU A 176 24.21 6.25 -22.57
C LEU A 176 24.64 4.79 -22.72
N ASP A 177 24.61 4.00 -21.64
CA ASP A 177 24.93 2.56 -21.66
C ASP A 177 24.05 1.80 -22.66
N LYS A 178 22.75 2.14 -22.71
CA LYS A 178 21.84 1.55 -23.69
C LYS A 178 22.25 1.88 -25.13
N LEU A 179 22.50 3.16 -25.44
CA LEU A 179 22.92 3.60 -26.78
C LEU A 179 24.26 2.98 -27.22
N LEU A 180 25.21 2.84 -26.29
CA LEU A 180 26.51 2.21 -26.56
C LEU A 180 26.41 0.68 -26.66
N GLY A 181 25.47 0.05 -25.97
CA GLY A 181 25.15 -1.37 -26.08
C GLY A 181 24.46 -1.72 -27.40
N GLU A 182 23.46 -0.93 -27.81
CA GLU A 182 22.73 -1.09 -29.08
C GLU A 182 23.63 -0.88 -30.30
N ASN A 183 24.68 -0.05 -30.20
CA ASN A 183 25.65 0.18 -31.28
C ASN A 183 26.77 -0.89 -31.36
N LYS A 184 26.74 -1.93 -30.51
CA LYS A 184 27.55 -3.15 -30.68
C LYS A 184 26.85 -4.17 -31.59
N ALA A 185 26.45 -3.73 -32.79
CA ALA A 185 26.19 -4.68 -33.86
C ALA A 185 27.49 -5.44 -34.18
N PRO A 186 27.45 -6.78 -34.40
CA PRO A 186 28.63 -7.49 -34.85
C PRO A 186 29.02 -6.98 -36.23
N PHE A 187 30.27 -6.54 -36.38
CA PHE A 187 30.89 -6.46 -37.70
C PHE A 187 31.02 -7.89 -38.23
N ILE A 188 30.17 -8.23 -39.21
CA ILE A 188 30.22 -9.46 -40.00
C ILE A 188 31.08 -9.20 -41.23
#